data_AF-A0A3N5WRR7-F1
#
_entry.id   AF-A0A3N5WRR7-F1
#
_cell.length_a   1.000
_cell.length_b   1.000
_cell.length_c   1.000
_cell.angle_alpha   90.00
_cell.angle_beta   90.00
_cell.angle_gamma   90.00
#
_symmetry.space_group_name_H-M   'P 1'
#
loop_
_entity.id
_entity.type
_entity.pdbx_description
1 polymer ?
#
loop_
_entity_poly.entity_id
_entity_poly.type
_entity_poly.pdbx_seq_one_letter_code
_entity_poly.pdbx_strand_id
1 'polypeptide(L)'
;MNATVTNGMIAGTAALLLSAIVSPLFGARRRLAGWLNFLFALAAGIAFAAAAAGAFAGGGGSAVLRIGGASLHLLVDPLSSLFLLLVSFMGIVAAFYSIGYMEHYAKYRLSGYYLHYPLFLLGMIAIVTVDDLSIGFTIAWQLMTISSFFLIRFDRDDPSIVRSANKYLVLMEAAWLLIVIGAALVSRGALGEPIHRLASELASAAPHRRGAV
;
A
#
# COMPACT_ATOMS: atom_id res chain seq x y z
N MET A 1 3.63 14.90 12.82
CA MET A 1 4.61 14.10 12.08
C MET A 1 5.89 14.91 11.84
N ASN A 2 7.08 14.32 12.03
CA ASN A 2 8.36 14.98 11.76
C ASN A 2 8.47 15.37 10.27
N ALA A 3 9.08 16.51 9.95
CA ALA A 3 9.28 17.01 8.58
C ALA A 3 9.95 15.98 7.67
N THR A 4 10.96 15.24 8.17
CA THR A 4 11.63 14.18 7.41
C THR A 4 10.67 13.05 7.02
N VAL A 5 9.80 12.63 7.94
CA VAL A 5 8.78 11.59 7.71
C VAL A 5 7.78 12.07 6.67
N THR A 6 7.24 13.28 6.84
CA THR A 6 6.28 13.88 5.93
C THR A 6 6.86 14.04 4.51
N ASN A 7 8.05 14.61 4.39
CA ASN A 7 8.68 14.83 3.09
C ASN A 7 9.01 13.51 2.39
N GLY A 8 9.52 12.51 3.12
CA GLY A 8 9.80 11.18 2.57
C GLY A 8 8.54 10.48 2.09
N MET A 9 7.44 10.53 2.86
CA MET A 9 6.16 9.96 2.47
C MET A 9 5.56 10.63 1.22
N ILE A 10 5.58 11.97 1.17
CA ILE A 10 5.08 12.73 0.02
C ILE A 10 5.94 12.44 -1.23
N ALA A 11 7.26 12.51 -1.12
CA ALA A 11 8.16 12.29 -2.24
C ALA A 11 8.05 10.85 -2.77
N GLY A 12 7.98 9.85 -1.88
CA GLY A 12 7.84 8.45 -2.27
C GLY A 12 6.51 8.17 -2.97
N THR A 13 5.41 8.70 -2.41
CA THR A 13 4.08 8.60 -3.01
C THR A 13 4.01 9.28 -4.38
N ALA A 14 4.55 10.49 -4.49
CA ALA A 14 4.62 11.23 -5.74
C ALA A 14 5.45 10.48 -6.80
N ALA A 15 6.58 9.88 -6.43
CA ALA A 15 7.39 9.09 -7.34
C ALA A 15 6.64 7.86 -7.89
N LEU A 16 5.87 7.15 -7.06
CA LEU A 16 5.05 6.03 -7.51
C LEU A 16 3.89 6.48 -8.41
N LEU A 17 3.20 7.56 -8.07
CA LEU A 17 2.14 8.12 -8.91
C LEU A 17 2.68 8.60 -10.26
N LEU A 18 3.86 9.23 -10.27
CA LEU A 18 4.55 9.61 -11.49
C LEU A 18 4.94 8.39 -12.31
N SER A 19 5.42 7.30 -11.69
CA SER A 19 5.69 6.05 -12.41
C SER A 19 4.43 5.50 -13.06
N ALA A 20 3.30 5.51 -12.36
CA ALA A 20 2.02 5.01 -12.85
C ALA A 20 1.52 5.78 -14.09
N ILE A 21 1.93 7.05 -14.25
CA ILE A 21 1.58 7.87 -15.40
C ILE A 21 2.64 7.74 -16.50
N VAL A 22 3.92 7.87 -16.16
CA VAL A 22 5.03 7.98 -17.12
C VAL A 22 5.38 6.61 -17.73
N SER A 23 5.57 5.58 -16.91
CA SER A 23 6.07 4.28 -17.37
C SER A 23 5.14 3.60 -18.40
N PRO A 24 3.80 3.64 -18.26
CA PRO A 24 2.88 3.07 -19.25
C PRO A 24 2.92 3.74 -20.62
N LEU A 25 3.19 5.06 -20.68
CA LEU A 25 3.27 5.80 -21.95
C LEU A 25 4.38 5.27 -22.85
N PHE A 26 5.44 4.72 -22.24
CA PHE A 26 6.56 4.09 -22.95
C PHE A 26 6.40 2.57 -23.08
N GLY A 27 5.23 2.00 -22.82
CA GLY A 27 5.00 0.55 -22.83
C GLY A 27 5.27 -0.17 -24.16
N ALA A 28 5.40 0.58 -25.27
CA ALA A 28 5.88 0.04 -26.55
C ALA A 28 7.41 -0.20 -26.56
N ARG A 29 8.18 0.60 -25.82
CA ARG A 29 9.64 0.48 -25.65
C ARG A 29 9.93 -0.23 -24.33
N ARG A 30 9.81 -1.56 -24.34
CA ARG A 30 9.84 -2.45 -23.15
C ARG A 30 10.97 -2.14 -22.16
N ARG A 31 12.22 -2.10 -22.65
CA ARG A 31 13.39 -1.77 -21.82
C ARG A 31 13.28 -0.39 -21.17
N LEU A 32 12.87 0.61 -21.94
CA LEU A 32 12.73 1.98 -21.44
C LEU A 32 11.65 2.05 -20.35
N ALA A 33 10.47 1.45 -20.58
CA ALA A 33 9.41 1.41 -19.58
C ALA A 33 9.84 0.68 -18.30
N GLY A 34 10.56 -0.44 -18.43
CA GLY A 34 11.12 -1.19 -17.30
C GLY A 34 12.12 -0.36 -16.49
N TRP A 35 13.09 0.27 -17.15
CA TRP A 35 14.08 1.12 -16.47
C TRP A 35 13.45 2.36 -15.83
N LEU A 36 12.49 3.02 -16.49
CA LEU A 36 11.76 4.14 -15.91
C LEU A 36 11.02 3.72 -14.64
N ASN A 37 10.27 2.61 -14.69
CA ASN A 37 9.55 2.10 -13.53
C ASN A 37 10.51 1.74 -12.38
N PHE A 38 11.65 1.09 -12.69
CA PHE A 38 12.67 0.78 -11.70
C PHE A 38 13.27 2.04 -11.07
N LEU A 39 13.61 3.07 -11.85
CA LEU A 39 14.18 4.31 -11.33
C LEU A 39 13.19 5.05 -10.42
N PHE A 40 11.91 5.09 -10.77
CA PHE A 40 10.88 5.66 -9.90
C PHE A 40 10.66 4.82 -8.64
N ALA A 41 10.66 3.49 -8.73
CA ALA A 41 10.56 2.61 -7.56
C ALA A 41 11.76 2.76 -6.63
N LEU A 42 12.96 2.93 -7.19
CA LEU A 42 14.19 3.20 -6.43
C LEU A 42 14.11 4.56 -5.73
N ALA A 43 13.72 5.62 -6.45
CA ALA A 43 13.53 6.95 -5.88
C ALA A 43 12.48 6.93 -4.75
N ALA A 44 11.38 6.21 -4.96
CA ALA A 44 10.35 6.02 -3.95
C ALA A 44 10.89 5.29 -2.72
N GLY A 45 11.61 4.19 -2.90
CA GLY A 45 12.19 3.45 -1.79
C GLY A 45 13.25 4.23 -1.01
N ILE A 46 14.05 5.09 -1.66
CA ILE A 46 14.96 6.01 -0.97
C ILE A 46 14.17 7.03 -0.13
N ALA A 47 13.10 7.61 -0.69
CA ALA A 47 12.26 8.56 0.04
C ALA A 47 11.55 7.91 1.24
N PHE A 48 11.05 6.68 1.08
CA PHE A 48 10.46 5.90 2.16
C PHE A 48 11.49 5.49 3.21
N ALA A 49 12.73 5.15 2.80
CA ALA A 49 13.81 4.88 3.75
C ALA A 49 14.18 6.12 4.57
N ALA A 50 14.18 7.31 3.97
CA ALA A 50 14.36 8.56 4.70
C ALA A 50 13.21 8.81 5.69
N ALA A 51 11.97 8.51 5.32
CA ALA A 51 10.83 8.59 6.23
C ALA A 51 10.98 7.61 7.42
N ALA A 52 11.34 6.37 7.14
CA ALA A 52 11.59 5.35 8.16
C ALA A 52 12.71 5.77 9.13
N ALA A 53 13.83 6.28 8.61
CA ALA A 53 14.93 6.79 9.43
C ALA A 53 14.48 7.95 10.34
N GLY A 54 13.67 8.88 9.80
CA GLY A 54 13.08 9.97 10.58
C GLY A 54 12.15 9.48 11.68
N ALA A 55 11.39 8.41 11.43
CA ALA A 55 10.51 7.80 12.43
C ALA A 55 11.30 7.08 13.54
N PHE A 56 12.36 6.34 13.19
CA PHE A 56 13.24 5.69 14.18
C PHE A 56 13.98 6.69 15.06
N ALA A 57 14.43 7.82 14.50
CA ALA A 57 15.18 8.83 15.25
C ALA A 57 14.30 9.74 16.12
N GLY A 58 13.08 10.05 15.66
CA GLY A 58 12.23 11.09 16.26
C GLY A 58 10.89 10.63 16.84
N GLY A 59 10.60 9.32 16.86
CA GLY A 59 9.37 8.78 17.44
C GLY A 59 8.15 8.79 16.51
N GLY A 60 8.37 8.73 15.19
CA GLY A 60 7.28 8.65 14.20
C GLY A 60 6.38 9.89 14.14
N GLY A 61 5.13 9.68 13.74
CA GLY A 61 4.05 10.66 13.90
C GLY A 61 2.83 10.39 13.03
N SER A 62 1.74 11.07 13.37
CA SER A 62 0.49 11.01 12.62
C SER A 62 0.25 12.25 11.77
N ALA A 63 -0.50 12.06 10.68
CA ALA A 63 -0.98 13.10 9.79
C ALA A 63 -2.43 12.77 9.37
N VAL A 64 -3.22 13.80 9.09
CA VAL A 64 -4.58 13.64 8.58
C VAL A 64 -4.67 14.28 7.20
N LEU A 65 -4.97 13.48 6.19
CA LEU A 65 -5.18 13.95 4.83
C LEU A 65 -6.68 14.06 4.57
N ARG A 66 -7.15 15.25 4.19
CA ARG A 66 -8.57 15.50 3.90
C ARG A 66 -8.79 15.47 2.40
N ILE A 67 -9.54 14.50 1.90
CA ILE A 67 -9.87 14.35 0.47
C ILE A 67 -11.39 14.36 0.33
N GLY A 68 -11.94 15.39 -0.35
CA GLY A 68 -13.34 15.39 -0.78
C GLY A 68 -14.39 15.17 0.32
N GLY A 69 -14.07 15.48 1.58
CA GLY A 69 -14.95 15.27 2.73
C GLY A 69 -14.58 14.06 3.61
N ALA A 70 -13.74 13.14 3.13
CA ALA A 70 -13.18 12.05 3.92
C ALA A 70 -11.87 12.48 4.60
N SER A 71 -11.66 12.02 5.84
CA SER A 71 -10.40 12.16 6.59
C SER A 71 -9.65 10.84 6.60
N LEU A 72 -8.49 10.82 5.96
CA LEU A 72 -7.56 9.70 5.97
C LEU A 72 -6.54 9.91 7.09
N HIS A 73 -6.55 9.00 8.07
CA HIS A 73 -5.61 9.04 9.18
C HIS A 73 -4.38 8.23 8.83
N LEU A 74 -3.22 8.87 8.79
CA LEU A 74 -1.93 8.23 8.55
C LEU A 74 -1.12 8.24 9.84
N LEU A 75 -0.51 7.11 10.17
CA LEU A 75 0.44 6.97 11.27
C LEU A 75 1.69 6.29 10.74
N VAL A 76 2.83 6.94 10.92
CA VAL A 76 4.14 6.37 10.64
C VAL A 76 4.90 6.26 11.94
N ASP A 77 4.95 5.07 12.52
CA ASP A 77 5.69 4.74 13.73
C ASP A 77 6.89 3.82 13.39
N PRO A 78 7.74 3.43 14.37
CA PRO A 78 8.85 2.53 14.10
C PRO A 78 8.45 1.16 13.52
N LEU A 79 7.27 0.65 13.85
CA LEU A 79 6.79 -0.64 13.35
C LEU A 79 6.29 -0.53 11.91
N SER A 80 5.49 0.48 11.60
CA SER A 80 5.07 0.77 10.22
C SER A 80 6.28 1.07 9.34
N SER A 81 7.31 1.72 9.89
CA SER A 81 8.57 2.02 9.19
C SER A 81 9.34 0.76 8.81
N LEU A 82 9.31 -0.29 9.64
CA LEU A 82 9.86 -1.59 9.29
C LEU A 82 9.15 -2.17 8.06
N PHE A 83 7.82 -2.19 8.06
CA PHE A 83 7.05 -2.69 6.91
C PHE A 83 7.24 -1.82 5.66
N LEU A 84 7.34 -0.50 5.84
CA LEU A 84 7.62 0.45 4.76
C LEU A 84 8.94 0.11 4.05
N LEU A 85 9.99 -0.19 4.81
CA LEU A 85 11.29 -0.62 4.28
C LEU A 85 11.20 -1.98 3.56
N LEU A 86 10.52 -2.96 4.15
CA LEU A 86 10.35 -4.29 3.56
C LEU A 86 9.61 -4.23 2.23
N VAL A 87 8.48 -3.53 2.20
CA VAL A 87 7.66 -3.34 0.99
C VAL A 87 8.45 -2.59 -0.08
N SER A 88 9.16 -1.52 0.29
CA SER A 88 9.99 -0.74 -0.65
C SER A 88 11.13 -1.56 -1.23
N PHE A 89 11.84 -2.33 -0.39
CA PHE A 89 12.95 -3.18 -0.81
C PHE A 89 12.47 -4.28 -1.77
N MET A 90 11.41 -5.01 -1.41
CA MET A 90 10.81 -6.02 -2.29
C MET A 90 10.28 -5.41 -3.58
N GLY A 91 9.70 -4.21 -3.52
CA GLY A 91 9.30 -3.43 -4.69
C GLY A 91 10.49 -3.17 -5.62
N ILE A 92 11.59 -2.62 -5.11
CA ILE A 92 12.77 -2.32 -5.95
C ILE A 92 13.32 -3.59 -6.62
N VAL A 93 13.44 -4.69 -5.86
CA VAL A 93 13.95 -5.97 -6.39
C VAL A 93 13.02 -6.52 -7.47
N ALA A 94 11.70 -6.52 -7.24
CA ALA A 94 10.73 -6.97 -8.22
C ALA A 94 10.71 -6.08 -9.48
N ALA A 95 10.81 -4.75 -9.32
CA ALA A 95 10.90 -3.81 -10.43
C ALA A 95 12.15 -4.06 -11.29
N PHE A 96 13.31 -4.27 -10.66
CA PHE A 96 14.55 -4.60 -11.35
C PHE A 96 14.43 -5.91 -12.14
N TYR A 97 13.93 -6.97 -11.49
CA TYR A 97 13.75 -8.27 -12.13
C TYR A 97 12.76 -8.21 -13.32
N SER A 98 11.71 -7.38 -13.20
CA SER A 98 10.71 -7.21 -14.25
C SER A 98 11.27 -6.71 -15.57
N ILE A 99 12.41 -5.98 -15.57
CA ILE A 99 13.01 -5.41 -16.78
C ILE A 99 13.34 -6.52 -17.78
N GLY A 100 14.04 -7.57 -17.33
CA GLY A 100 14.39 -8.71 -18.18
C GLY A 100 13.25 -9.70 -18.34
N TYR A 101 12.48 -9.94 -17.27
CA TYR A 101 11.40 -10.91 -17.30
C TYR A 101 10.31 -10.53 -18.33
N MET A 102 9.93 -9.26 -18.38
CA MET A 102 8.87 -8.77 -19.26
C MET A 102 9.23 -8.82 -20.76
N GLU A 103 10.51 -8.98 -21.11
CA GLU A 103 10.93 -9.16 -22.50
C GLU A 103 10.33 -10.43 -23.13
N HIS A 104 10.12 -11.48 -22.33
CA HIS A 104 9.58 -12.78 -22.79
C HIS A 104 8.11 -12.71 -23.22
N TYR A 105 7.35 -11.71 -22.77
CA TYR A 105 5.91 -11.60 -23.04
C TYR A 105 5.59 -10.83 -24.33
N ALA A 106 6.27 -11.10 -25.45
CA ALA A 106 6.24 -10.29 -26.68
C ALA A 106 4.84 -9.94 -27.22
N LYS A 107 3.86 -10.81 -26.96
CA LYS A 107 2.46 -10.69 -27.43
C LYS A 107 1.66 -9.57 -26.75
N TYR A 108 2.04 -9.14 -25.54
CA TYR A 108 1.25 -8.17 -24.75
C TYR A 108 1.83 -6.76 -24.75
N ARG A 109 0.94 -5.77 -24.68
CA ARG A 109 1.31 -4.39 -24.36
C ARG A 109 1.58 -4.28 -22.85
N LEU A 110 2.80 -3.89 -22.48
CA LEU A 110 3.23 -3.80 -21.07
C LEU A 110 2.66 -2.58 -20.34
N SER A 111 1.94 -1.70 -21.02
CA SER A 111 1.36 -0.50 -20.42
C SER A 111 0.44 -0.81 -19.24
N GLY A 112 -0.32 -1.91 -19.31
CA GLY A 112 -1.14 -2.38 -18.20
C GLY A 112 -0.30 -2.79 -16.99
N TYR A 113 0.76 -3.59 -17.20
CA TYR A 113 1.65 -4.02 -16.13
C TYR A 113 2.31 -2.81 -15.43
N TYR A 114 2.90 -1.90 -16.20
CA TYR A 114 3.60 -0.72 -15.66
C TYR A 114 2.67 0.36 -15.08
N LEU A 115 1.35 0.27 -15.32
CA LEU A 115 0.36 1.11 -14.66
C LEU A 115 0.02 0.55 -13.28
N HIS A 116 -0.31 -0.74 -13.23
CA HIS A 116 -0.81 -1.36 -12.01
C HIS A 116 0.31 -1.71 -11.03
N TYR A 117 1.55 -1.91 -11.48
CA TYR A 117 2.69 -2.20 -10.62
C TYR A 117 2.96 -1.10 -9.57
N PRO A 118 3.17 0.18 -9.95
CA PRO A 118 3.36 1.24 -8.96
C PRO A 118 2.11 1.53 -8.12
N LEU A 119 0.90 1.32 -8.66
CA LEU A 119 -0.35 1.46 -7.90
C LEU A 119 -0.51 0.35 -6.85
N PHE A 120 -0.10 -0.88 -7.18
CA PHE A 120 -0.05 -1.98 -6.22
C PHE A 120 0.93 -1.67 -5.09
N LEU A 121 2.14 -1.20 -5.42
CA LEU A 121 3.12 -0.81 -4.42
C LEU A 121 2.60 0.35 -3.55
N LEU A 122 1.91 1.32 -4.15
CA LEU A 122 1.27 2.41 -3.41
C LEU A 122 0.19 1.91 -2.46
N GLY A 123 -0.64 0.94 -2.87
CA GLY A 123 -1.63 0.29 -2.01
C GLY A 123 -1.00 -0.46 -0.84
N MET A 124 0.10 -1.18 -1.08
CA MET A 124 0.89 -1.85 -0.03
C MET A 124 1.54 -0.87 0.95
N ILE A 125 1.95 0.31 0.50
CA ILE A 125 2.47 1.36 1.38
C ILE A 125 1.33 2.01 2.17
N ALA A 126 0.18 2.25 1.54
CA ALA A 126 -0.99 2.82 2.20
C ALA A 126 -1.51 1.90 3.31
N ILE A 127 -1.62 0.60 3.07
CA ILE A 127 -2.20 -0.33 4.06
C ILE A 127 -1.38 -0.43 5.35
N VAL A 128 -0.06 -0.20 5.28
CA VAL A 128 0.83 -0.24 6.45
C VAL A 128 0.97 1.12 7.15
N THR A 129 0.47 2.19 6.55
CA THR A 129 0.58 3.56 7.09
C THR A 129 -0.75 4.19 7.46
N VAL A 130 -1.87 3.61 7.03
CA VAL A 130 -3.20 4.03 7.49
C VAL A 130 -3.43 3.57 8.93
N ASP A 131 -4.04 4.46 9.72
CA ASP A 131 -4.32 4.31 11.15
C ASP A 131 -5.80 4.10 11.46
N ASP A 132 -6.67 3.99 10.45
CA ASP A 132 -8.09 3.68 10.63
C ASP A 132 -8.45 2.36 9.95
N LEU A 133 -9.41 1.63 10.52
CA LEU A 133 -9.86 0.34 9.97
C LEU A 133 -11.12 0.46 9.10
N SER A 134 -11.49 1.68 8.70
CA SER A 134 -12.71 1.97 7.94
C SER A 134 -12.38 2.53 6.56
N ILE A 135 -12.43 3.84 6.37
CA ILE A 135 -12.34 4.51 5.07
C ILE A 135 -10.92 4.38 4.51
N GLY A 136 -9.90 4.68 5.30
CA GLY A 136 -8.52 4.62 4.87
C GLY A 136 -8.08 3.21 4.55
N PHE A 137 -8.40 2.27 5.44
CA PHE A 137 -8.09 0.86 5.21
C PHE A 137 -8.79 0.35 3.96
N THR A 138 -10.06 0.71 3.77
CA THR A 138 -10.82 0.34 2.56
C THR A 138 -10.17 0.90 1.31
N ILE A 139 -9.80 2.18 1.27
CA ILE A 139 -9.16 2.78 0.09
C ILE A 139 -7.82 2.10 -0.20
N ALA A 140 -6.99 1.89 0.83
CA ALA A 140 -5.70 1.22 0.68
C ALA A 140 -5.85 -0.23 0.20
N TRP A 141 -6.78 -0.97 0.79
CA TRP A 141 -7.08 -2.36 0.45
C TRP A 141 -7.58 -2.50 -0.98
N GLN A 142 -8.51 -1.64 -1.39
CA GLN A 142 -9.09 -1.66 -2.73
C GLN A 142 -8.06 -1.28 -3.79
N LEU A 143 -7.25 -0.26 -3.54
CA LEU A 143 -6.14 0.11 -4.42
C LEU A 143 -5.16 -1.06 -4.62
N MET A 144 -4.76 -1.71 -3.53
CA MET A 144 -3.89 -2.88 -3.55
C MET A 144 -4.53 -4.06 -4.31
N THR A 145 -5.76 -4.42 -3.95
CA THR A 145 -6.46 -5.61 -4.47
C THR A 145 -6.77 -5.47 -5.96
N ILE A 146 -7.34 -4.33 -6.38
CA ILE A 146 -7.69 -4.08 -7.79
C ILE A 146 -6.41 -4.05 -8.64
N SER A 147 -5.36 -3.38 -8.17
CA SER A 147 -4.08 -3.34 -8.90
C SER A 147 -3.46 -4.73 -9.04
N SER A 148 -3.45 -5.51 -7.96
CA SER A 148 -2.99 -6.90 -7.96
C SER A 148 -3.81 -7.79 -8.90
N PHE A 149 -5.13 -7.65 -8.92
CA PHE A 149 -6.01 -8.39 -9.82
C PHE A 149 -5.62 -8.20 -11.29
N PHE A 150 -5.36 -6.95 -11.71
CA PHE A 150 -4.91 -6.67 -13.07
C PHE A 150 -3.50 -7.19 -13.36
N LEU A 151 -2.61 -7.21 -12.36
CA LEU A 151 -1.27 -7.79 -12.49
C LEU A 151 -1.31 -9.31 -12.64
N ILE A 152 -2.13 -10.00 -11.85
CA ILE A 152 -2.33 -11.46 -11.96
C ILE A 152 -2.95 -11.80 -13.30
N ARG A 153 -3.96 -11.03 -13.73
CA ARG A 153 -4.67 -11.22 -15.00
C ARG A 153 -3.91 -10.67 -16.22
N PHE A 154 -2.63 -10.32 -16.07
CA PHE A 154 -1.83 -9.79 -17.17
C PHE A 154 -1.77 -10.76 -18.36
N ASP A 155 -1.51 -12.04 -18.08
CA ASP A 155 -1.52 -13.11 -19.08
C ASP A 155 -2.93 -13.69 -19.25
N ARG A 156 -3.78 -12.88 -19.87
CA ARG A 156 -5.23 -13.14 -19.99
C ARG A 156 -5.61 -14.21 -21.02
N ASP A 157 -4.67 -14.68 -21.84
CA ASP A 157 -4.98 -15.70 -22.85
C ASP A 157 -5.03 -17.11 -22.25
N ASP A 158 -4.44 -17.32 -21.07
CA ASP A 158 -4.57 -18.55 -20.30
C ASP A 158 -5.85 -18.53 -19.44
N PRO A 159 -6.85 -19.39 -19.71
CA PRO A 159 -8.08 -19.47 -18.93
C PRO A 159 -7.84 -19.81 -17.44
N SER A 160 -6.77 -20.53 -17.13
CA SER A 160 -6.39 -20.89 -15.76
C SER A 160 -5.93 -19.66 -14.96
N ILE A 161 -5.22 -18.72 -15.60
CA ILE A 161 -4.79 -17.45 -15.02
C ILE A 161 -6.01 -16.57 -14.76
N VAL A 162 -6.91 -16.45 -15.73
CA VAL A 162 -8.16 -15.69 -15.56
C VAL A 162 -9.01 -16.24 -14.42
N ARG A 163 -9.17 -17.56 -14.33
CA ARG A 163 -9.91 -18.20 -13.23
C ARG A 163 -9.25 -17.93 -11.88
N SER A 164 -7.92 -17.97 -11.82
CA SER A 164 -7.16 -17.71 -10.58
C SER A 164 -7.26 -16.25 -10.14
N ALA A 165 -7.17 -15.30 -11.08
CA ALA A 165 -7.37 -13.88 -10.81
C ALA A 165 -8.78 -13.60 -10.26
N ASN A 166 -9.82 -14.19 -10.86
CA ASN A 166 -11.20 -14.01 -10.39
C ASN A 166 -11.41 -14.60 -8.99
N LYS A 167 -10.83 -15.78 -8.71
CA LYS A 167 -10.86 -16.37 -7.36
C LYS A 167 -10.16 -15.48 -6.34
N TYR A 168 -8.97 -14.96 -6.69
CA TYR A 168 -8.24 -14.01 -5.86
C TYR A 168 -9.11 -12.80 -5.51
N LEU A 169 -9.74 -12.17 -6.50
CA LEU A 169 -10.57 -10.99 -6.27
C LEU A 169 -11.74 -11.31 -5.32
N VAL A 170 -12.48 -12.40 -5.56
CA VAL A 170 -13.60 -12.79 -4.69
C VAL A 170 -13.14 -13.05 -3.25
N LEU A 171 -12.02 -13.73 -3.06
CA LEU A 171 -11.48 -14.01 -1.73
C LEU A 171 -11.01 -12.73 -1.02
N MET A 172 -10.40 -11.80 -1.75
CA MET A 172 -9.95 -10.52 -1.18
C MET A 172 -11.11 -9.61 -0.81
N GLU A 173 -12.17 -9.55 -1.61
CA GLU A 173 -13.39 -8.80 -1.27
C GLU A 173 -14.12 -9.42 -0.07
N ALA A 174 -14.20 -10.75 0.00
CA ALA A 174 -14.76 -11.44 1.16
C ALA A 174 -13.95 -11.15 2.44
N ALA A 175 -12.62 -11.19 2.36
CA ALA A 175 -11.75 -10.85 3.48
C ALA A 175 -11.92 -9.40 3.94
N TRP A 176 -11.97 -8.46 2.97
CA TRP A 176 -12.23 -7.05 3.26
C TRP A 176 -13.57 -6.85 3.98
N LEU A 177 -14.66 -7.45 3.48
CA LEU A 177 -15.97 -7.37 4.11
C LEU A 177 -15.94 -7.89 5.55
N LEU A 178 -15.30 -9.03 5.80
CA LEU A 178 -15.18 -9.58 7.15
C LEU A 178 -14.41 -8.66 8.10
N ILE A 179 -13.32 -8.04 7.62
CA ILE A 179 -12.53 -7.09 8.40
C ILE A 179 -13.34 -5.84 8.72
N VAL A 180 -14.02 -5.25 7.73
CA VAL A 180 -14.84 -4.03 7.93
C VAL A 180 -16.02 -4.31 8.86
N ILE A 181 -16.69 -5.46 8.72
CA ILE A 181 -17.76 -5.87 9.64
C ILE A 181 -17.20 -6.06 11.04
N GLY A 182 -16.07 -6.76 11.20
CA GLY A 182 -15.41 -6.92 12.49
C GLY A 182 -15.03 -5.58 13.13
N ALA A 183 -14.49 -4.66 12.34
CA ALA A 183 -14.17 -3.30 12.77
C ALA A 183 -15.41 -2.55 13.27
N ALA A 184 -16.50 -2.59 12.51
CA ALA A 184 -17.75 -1.91 12.86
C ALA A 184 -18.40 -2.48 14.13
N LEU A 185 -18.27 -3.79 14.37
CA LEU A 185 -18.74 -4.43 15.60
C LEU A 185 -17.91 -4.00 16.81
N VAL A 186 -16.59 -3.89 16.67
CA VAL A 186 -15.70 -3.44 17.75
C VAL A 186 -15.91 -1.97 18.08
N SER A 187 -16.08 -1.11 17.07
CA SER A 187 -16.29 0.33 17.26
C SER A 187 -17.71 0.70 17.68
N ARG A 188 -18.58 -0.27 18.00
CA ARG A 188 -20.00 -0.07 18.35
C ARG A 188 -20.75 0.80 17.33
N GLY A 189 -20.36 0.75 16.05
CA GLY A 189 -20.95 1.54 14.97
C GLY A 189 -20.30 2.89 14.66
N ALA A 190 -19.25 3.32 15.38
CA ALA A 190 -18.47 4.50 15.01
C ALA A 190 -17.49 4.18 13.88
N LEU A 191 -17.80 4.58 12.63
CA LEU A 191 -16.90 4.41 11.49
C LEU A 191 -15.90 5.57 11.44
N GLY A 192 -14.59 5.27 11.36
CA GLY A 192 -13.54 6.29 11.19
C GLY A 192 -12.69 6.57 12.42
N GLU A 193 -12.85 5.82 13.50
CA GLU A 193 -12.00 5.99 14.68
C GLU A 193 -10.58 5.45 14.43
N PRO A 194 -9.54 6.24 14.78
CA PRO A 194 -8.17 5.77 14.73
C PRO A 194 -7.96 4.55 15.63
N ILE A 195 -7.26 3.55 15.14
CA ILE A 195 -7.01 2.27 15.82
C ILE A 195 -6.28 2.51 17.13
N HIS A 196 -5.34 3.45 17.19
CA HIS A 196 -4.64 3.78 18.44
C HIS A 196 -5.57 4.29 19.55
N ARG A 197 -6.69 4.96 19.20
CA ARG A 197 -7.69 5.40 20.18
C ARG A 197 -8.54 4.23 20.65
N LEU A 198 -9.05 3.42 19.72
CA LEU A 198 -9.78 2.19 20.05
C LEU A 198 -8.96 1.27 20.97
N ALA A 199 -7.67 1.11 20.70
CA ALA A 199 -6.75 0.34 21.53
C ALA A 199 -6.62 0.91 22.94
N SER A 200 -6.52 2.25 23.07
CA SER A 200 -6.44 2.92 24.37
C SER A 200 -7.73 2.78 25.20
N GLU A 201 -8.89 2.87 24.55
CA GLU A 201 -10.19 2.71 25.20
C GLU A 201 -10.41 1.28 25.67
N LEU A 202 -10.13 0.29 24.83
CA LEU A 202 -10.20 -1.13 25.21
C LEU A 202 -9.24 -1.48 26.34
N ALA A 203 -8.02 -0.92 26.33
CA ALA A 203 -7.05 -1.10 27.41
C ALA A 203 -7.54 -0.50 28.73
N SER A 204 -8.23 0.64 28.69
CA SER A 204 -8.82 1.29 29.88
C SER A 204 -10.10 0.60 30.38
N ALA A 205 -10.84 -0.06 29.48
CA ALA A 205 -12.05 -0.82 29.81
C ALA A 205 -11.76 -2.23 30.35
N ALA A 206 -10.53 -2.72 30.22
CA ALA A 206 -10.12 -3.99 30.80
C ALA A 206 -10.11 -3.87 32.34
N PRO A 207 -10.89 -4.69 33.08
CA PRO A 207 -10.96 -4.56 34.53
C PRO A 207 -9.61 -4.89 35.15
N HIS A 208 -9.15 -4.03 36.06
CA HIS A 208 -8.01 -4.25 36.95
C HIS A 208 -8.17 -5.55 37.77
N ARG A 209 -7.87 -6.71 37.18
CA ARG A 209 -7.61 -7.97 37.90
C ARG A 209 -6.10 -8.17 38.06
N ARG A 210 -5.46 -7.25 38.79
CA ARG A 210 -4.15 -7.48 39.42
C ARG A 210 -4.16 -6.78 40.77
N GLY A 211 -4.61 -7.51 41.79
CA GLY A 211 -4.70 -6.98 43.16
C GLY A 211 -5.58 -7.83 44.07
N ALA A 212 -5.26 -9.11 44.21
CA ALA A 212 -5.62 -9.88 45.40
C ALA A 212 -4.59 -11.01 45.54
N VAL A 213 -3.59 -10.70 46.38
CA VAL A 213 -2.85 -11.69 47.18
C VAL A 213 -3.82 -12.30 48.17
#